data_AF-A0A935BIT6-F1
#
_entry.id   AF-A0A935BIT6-F1
#
_cell.length_a   1.000
_cell.length_b   1.000
_cell.length_c   1.000
_cell.angle_alpha   90.00
_cell.angle_beta   90.00
_cell.angle_gamma   90.00
#
_symmetry.space_group_name_H-M   'P 1'
#
loop_
_entity.id
_entity.type
_entity.pdbx_description
1 polymer ?
#
loop_
_entity_poly.entity_id
_entity_poly.type
_entity_poly.pdbx_seq_one_letter_code
_entity_poly.pdbx_strand_id
1 'polypeptide(L)'
;MLRWVALLMMLAPLPLRAASHPLSASQQNHVQCVAVLAIIANEQQRGIGGWEDLPPLAIRGAKFSDRVIQGLVKDKSRKPEAARTEILAQVAALQAEAIASGNASAVLRARSAPCIAMLDAEVPPPQPPTLPQCAAALAMAYEDEVAHQGLTKAARTLSIFAALLDGRAREALKAEGKTEAESDIVIGLEKEKLMAEFKASEGKGTQDRVDFPACFAMARP
;
A
#
# COMPACT_ATOMS: atom_id res chain seq x y z
N MET A 1 -2.90 -33.16 -69.79
CA MET A 1 -2.48 -33.34 -68.38
C MET A 1 -1.53 -32.21 -67.99
N LEU A 2 -1.41 -31.92 -66.69
CA LEU A 2 -0.74 -30.77 -66.00
C LEU A 2 -1.61 -29.50 -65.89
N ARG A 3 -2.48 -29.40 -64.87
CA ARG A 3 -2.25 -28.99 -63.46
C ARG A 3 -1.96 -27.49 -63.31
N TRP A 4 -3.04 -26.71 -63.18
CA TRP A 4 -3.03 -25.37 -62.59
C TRP A 4 -3.15 -25.51 -61.07
N VAL A 5 -2.15 -25.07 -60.32
CA VAL A 5 -2.27 -24.83 -58.87
C VAL A 5 -2.39 -23.32 -58.69
N ALA A 6 -3.62 -22.85 -58.53
CA ALA A 6 -3.89 -21.49 -58.07
C ALA A 6 -3.61 -21.43 -56.56
N LEU A 7 -2.54 -20.75 -56.19
CA LEU A 7 -2.17 -20.47 -54.81
C LEU A 7 -3.10 -19.35 -54.28
N LEU A 8 -4.14 -19.72 -53.53
CA LEU A 8 -4.94 -18.79 -52.75
C LEU A 8 -4.09 -18.29 -51.56
N MET A 9 -3.61 -17.05 -51.62
CA MET A 9 -3.16 -16.32 -50.44
C MET A 9 -4.37 -16.01 -49.55
N MET A 10 -4.49 -16.68 -48.41
CA MET A 10 -5.37 -16.22 -47.33
C MET A 10 -4.77 -14.94 -46.73
N LEU A 11 -5.39 -13.79 -47.00
CA LEU A 11 -5.23 -12.61 -46.16
C LEU A 11 -5.88 -12.91 -44.80
N ALA A 12 -5.07 -13.26 -43.81
CA ALA A 12 -5.51 -13.25 -42.42
C ALA A 12 -5.78 -11.80 -42.00
N PRO A 13 -6.95 -11.47 -41.43
CA PRO A 13 -7.21 -10.14 -40.90
C PRO A 13 -6.27 -9.88 -39.73
N LEU A 14 -5.40 -8.87 -39.86
CA LEU A 14 -4.63 -8.34 -38.74
C LEU A 14 -5.62 -7.89 -37.66
N PRO A 15 -5.47 -8.33 -36.40
CA PRO A 15 -6.30 -7.83 -35.33
C PRO A 15 -6.03 -6.34 -35.18
N LEU A 16 -7.01 -5.49 -35.56
CA LEU A 16 -7.02 -4.09 -35.16
C LEU A 16 -7.06 -4.07 -33.63
N ARG A 17 -5.91 -3.88 -33.01
CA ARG A 17 -5.81 -3.55 -31.60
C ARG A 17 -6.45 -2.17 -31.47
N ALA A 18 -7.69 -2.11 -31.00
CA ALA A 18 -8.36 -0.85 -30.73
C ALA A 18 -7.41 0.01 -29.87
N ALA A 19 -7.03 1.17 -30.41
CA ALA A 19 -6.16 2.08 -29.71
C ALA A 19 -6.85 2.46 -28.40
N SER A 20 -6.17 2.21 -27.28
CA SER A 20 -6.68 2.68 -25.99
C SER A 20 -6.83 4.19 -26.05
N HIS A 21 -7.94 4.72 -25.54
CA HIS A 21 -8.18 6.16 -25.47
C HIS A 21 -6.98 6.88 -24.85
N PRO A 22 -6.53 8.03 -25.38
CA PRO A 22 -5.42 8.76 -24.79
C PRO A 22 -5.73 9.11 -23.33
N LEU A 23 -4.70 9.11 -22.48
CA LEU A 23 -4.86 9.54 -21.09
C LEU A 23 -5.25 11.02 -21.05
N SER A 24 -6.17 11.38 -20.16
CA SER A 24 -6.39 12.77 -19.80
C SER A 24 -5.15 13.35 -19.11
N ALA A 25 -5.00 14.68 -19.10
CA ALA A 25 -3.87 15.33 -18.42
C ALA A 25 -3.78 14.92 -16.93
N SER A 26 -4.92 14.78 -16.26
CA SER A 26 -4.95 14.30 -14.87
C SER A 26 -4.44 12.86 -14.78
N GLN A 27 -4.92 11.95 -15.63
CA GLN A 27 -4.47 10.56 -15.65
C GLN A 27 -2.96 10.43 -15.95
N GLN A 28 -2.45 11.24 -16.89
CA GLN A 28 -1.03 11.28 -17.20
C GLN A 28 -0.21 11.71 -15.98
N ASN A 29 -0.64 12.73 -15.24
CA ASN A 29 0.03 13.20 -14.04
C ASN A 29 0.10 12.10 -12.95
N HIS A 30 -0.98 11.35 -12.76
CA HIS A 30 -1.00 10.23 -11.81
C HIS A 30 -0.02 9.12 -12.23
N VAL A 31 -0.02 8.74 -13.51
CA VAL A 31 0.91 7.74 -14.05
C VAL A 31 2.37 8.19 -13.90
N GLN A 32 2.66 9.47 -14.18
CA GLN A 32 3.97 10.06 -13.97
C GLN A 32 4.39 10.00 -12.51
N CYS A 33 3.50 10.34 -11.58
CA CYS A 33 3.81 10.28 -10.16
C CYS A 33 4.00 8.86 -9.64
N VAL A 34 3.24 7.87 -10.14
CA VAL A 34 3.51 6.46 -9.85
C VAL A 34 4.93 6.08 -10.30
N ALA A 35 5.35 6.49 -11.49
CA ALA A 35 6.69 6.21 -11.99
C ALA A 35 7.81 6.85 -11.15
N VAL A 36 7.68 8.13 -10.79
CA VAL A 36 8.64 8.85 -9.93
C VAL A 36 8.76 8.13 -8.58
N LEU A 37 7.64 7.84 -7.93
CA LEU A 37 7.62 7.21 -6.60
C LEU A 37 8.16 5.78 -6.65
N ALA A 38 7.88 5.02 -7.71
CA ALA A 38 8.38 3.65 -7.87
C ALA A 38 9.91 3.61 -8.01
N ILE A 39 10.49 4.56 -8.77
CA ILE A 39 11.95 4.64 -8.91
C ILE A 39 12.60 5.01 -7.57
N ILE A 40 12.08 6.03 -6.88
CA ILE A 40 12.62 6.44 -5.57
C ILE A 40 12.49 5.30 -4.55
N ALA A 41 11.35 4.61 -4.51
CA ALA A 41 11.16 3.45 -3.63
C ALA A 41 12.20 2.35 -3.89
N ASN A 42 12.54 2.09 -5.15
CA ASN A 42 13.59 1.13 -5.51
C ASN A 42 14.99 1.64 -5.12
N GLU A 43 15.26 2.94 -5.20
CA GLU A 43 16.52 3.53 -4.73
C GLU A 43 16.66 3.43 -3.20
N GLN A 44 15.58 3.72 -2.45
CA GLN A 44 15.51 3.51 -1.00
C GLN A 44 15.77 2.04 -0.64
N GLN A 45 15.15 1.09 -1.34
CA GLN A 45 15.34 -0.35 -1.11
C GLN A 45 16.79 -0.82 -1.40
N ARG A 46 17.45 -0.19 -2.39
CA ARG A 46 18.85 -0.47 -2.72
C ARG A 46 19.84 0.21 -1.77
N GLY A 47 19.37 1.04 -0.84
CA GLY A 47 20.23 1.80 0.07
C GLY A 47 21.05 2.89 -0.62
N ILE A 48 20.57 3.40 -1.77
CA ILE A 48 21.18 4.57 -2.42
C ILE A 48 20.83 5.79 -1.58
N GLY A 49 21.85 6.53 -1.11
CA GLY A 49 21.64 7.72 -0.29
C GLY A 49 21.07 8.91 -1.07
N GLY A 50 20.61 9.94 -0.35
CA GLY A 50 19.96 11.11 -0.93
C GLY A 50 18.43 11.00 -1.01
N TRP A 51 17.83 10.16 -0.17
CA TRP A 51 16.37 9.95 -0.08
C TRP A 51 15.88 9.83 1.36
N GLU A 52 16.74 10.10 2.34
CA GLU A 52 16.49 9.99 3.77
C GLU A 52 15.50 11.04 4.27
N ASP A 53 15.36 12.13 3.52
CA ASP A 53 14.39 13.19 3.76
C ASP A 53 12.97 12.82 3.29
N LEU A 54 12.82 11.74 2.53
CA LEU A 54 11.54 11.26 2.03
C LEU A 54 11.01 10.10 2.88
N PRO A 55 9.68 9.97 3.06
CA PRO A 55 9.12 8.83 3.75
C PRO A 55 9.43 7.53 3.01
N PRO A 56 9.41 6.35 3.67
CA PRO A 56 9.52 5.07 2.98
C PRO A 56 8.38 4.88 1.97
N LEU A 57 8.73 4.71 0.69
CA LEU A 57 7.75 4.75 -0.40
C LEU A 57 7.27 3.37 -0.86
N ALA A 58 7.93 2.26 -0.49
CA ALA A 58 7.61 0.94 -1.04
C ALA A 58 6.13 0.54 -0.88
N ILE A 59 5.60 0.62 0.34
CA ILE A 59 4.22 0.19 0.63
C ILE A 59 3.19 1.22 0.16
N ARG A 60 3.41 2.50 0.47
CA ARG A 60 2.47 3.57 0.13
C ARG A 60 2.41 3.80 -1.39
N GLY A 61 3.57 3.77 -2.06
CA GLY A 61 3.68 3.86 -3.52
C GLY A 61 2.96 2.71 -4.24
N ALA A 62 3.05 1.48 -3.73
CA ALA A 62 2.29 0.35 -4.26
C ALA A 62 0.77 0.58 -4.13
N LYS A 63 0.28 0.99 -2.94
CA LYS A 63 -1.13 1.32 -2.73
C LYS A 63 -1.63 2.44 -3.66
N PHE A 64 -0.79 3.45 -3.89
CA PHE A 64 -1.12 4.54 -4.81
C PHE A 64 -1.17 4.06 -6.27
N SER A 65 -0.21 3.24 -6.70
CA SER A 65 -0.24 2.59 -8.01
C SER A 65 -1.53 1.78 -8.22
N ASP A 66 -1.97 1.03 -7.21
CA ASP A 66 -3.22 0.27 -7.30
C ASP A 66 -4.44 1.17 -7.48
N ARG A 67 -4.52 2.30 -6.76
CA ARG A 67 -5.60 3.28 -6.93
C ARG A 67 -5.60 3.94 -8.30
N VAL A 68 -4.43 4.31 -8.80
CA VAL A 68 -4.28 4.87 -10.15
C VAL A 68 -4.74 3.85 -11.20
N ILE A 69 -4.33 2.59 -11.08
CA ILE A 69 -4.80 1.52 -11.99
C ILE A 69 -6.32 1.36 -11.91
N GLN A 70 -6.89 1.33 -10.70
CA GLN A 70 -8.34 1.26 -10.51
C GLN A 70 -9.07 2.44 -11.18
N GLY A 71 -8.54 3.65 -11.03
CA GLY A 71 -9.09 4.84 -11.69
C GLY A 71 -9.02 4.76 -13.22
N LEU A 72 -7.93 4.23 -13.76
CA LEU A 72 -7.74 4.07 -15.21
C LEU A 72 -8.68 3.02 -15.83
N VAL A 73 -9.10 2.01 -15.08
CA VAL A 73 -9.97 0.92 -15.59
C VAL A 73 -11.45 1.12 -15.28
N LYS A 74 -11.81 2.12 -14.46
CA LYS A 74 -13.17 2.33 -13.93
C LYS A 74 -14.26 2.36 -15.01
N ASP A 75 -13.99 3.00 -16.15
CA ASP A 75 -14.96 3.17 -17.23
C ASP A 75 -14.90 2.04 -18.29
N LYS A 76 -14.19 0.94 -18.00
CA LYS A 76 -13.91 -0.19 -18.91
C LYS A 76 -13.25 0.20 -20.25
N SER A 77 -12.81 1.45 -20.38
CA SER A 77 -12.09 1.97 -21.54
C SER A 77 -10.65 1.44 -21.64
N ARG A 78 -10.15 0.87 -20.55
CA ARG A 78 -8.80 0.29 -20.44
C ARG A 78 -8.82 -1.01 -19.65
N LYS A 79 -7.97 -1.95 -20.08
CA LYS A 79 -7.68 -3.19 -19.33
C LYS A 79 -6.57 -2.97 -18.30
N PRO A 80 -6.57 -3.66 -17.15
CA PRO A 80 -5.52 -3.53 -16.14
C PRO A 80 -4.10 -3.71 -16.68
N GLU A 81 -3.91 -4.62 -17.63
CA GLU A 81 -2.61 -4.89 -18.26
C GLU A 81 -2.14 -3.68 -19.05
N ALA A 82 -3.05 -3.01 -19.76
CA ALA A 82 -2.73 -1.79 -20.51
C ALA A 82 -2.39 -0.62 -19.58
N ALA A 83 -3.02 -0.51 -18.41
CA ALA A 83 -2.66 0.48 -17.39
C ALA A 83 -1.26 0.22 -16.82
N ARG A 84 -0.92 -1.06 -16.56
CA ARG A 84 0.44 -1.45 -16.11
C ARG A 84 1.50 -1.15 -17.17
N THR A 85 1.21 -1.46 -18.44
CA THR A 85 2.12 -1.12 -19.55
C THR A 85 2.38 0.37 -19.64
N GLU A 86 1.37 1.21 -19.44
CA GLU A 86 1.50 2.67 -19.46
C GLU A 86 2.42 3.17 -18.32
N ILE A 87 2.24 2.64 -17.11
CA ILE A 87 3.13 2.94 -15.97
C ILE A 87 4.57 2.53 -16.26
N LEU A 88 4.78 1.32 -16.80
CA LEU A 88 6.12 0.82 -17.15
C LEU A 88 6.78 1.66 -18.25
N ALA A 89 6.01 2.09 -19.25
CA ALA A 89 6.50 3.00 -20.28
C ALA A 89 6.93 4.34 -19.69
N GLN A 90 6.17 4.88 -18.74
CA GLN A 90 6.50 6.12 -18.05
C GLN A 90 7.74 5.99 -17.15
N VAL A 91 7.93 4.84 -16.49
CA VAL A 91 9.16 4.52 -15.75
C VAL A 91 10.36 4.49 -16.69
N ALA A 92 10.24 3.78 -17.82
CA ALA A 92 11.32 3.70 -18.80
C ALA A 92 11.69 5.07 -19.39
N ALA A 93 10.69 5.90 -19.72
CA ALA A 93 10.90 7.26 -20.19
C ALA A 93 11.63 8.13 -19.15
N LEU A 94 11.23 8.03 -17.88
CA LEU A 94 11.84 8.78 -16.79
C LEU A 94 13.28 8.32 -16.51
N GLN A 95 13.55 7.01 -16.60
CA GLN A 95 14.90 6.47 -16.50
C GLN A 95 15.79 6.94 -17.65
N ALA A 96 15.28 6.96 -18.88
CA ALA A 96 16.02 7.47 -20.04
C ALA A 96 16.36 8.96 -19.88
N GLU A 97 15.40 9.76 -19.41
CA GLU A 97 15.62 11.19 -19.11
C GLU A 97 16.67 11.37 -18.00
N ALA A 98 16.56 10.60 -16.92
CA ALA A 98 17.49 10.61 -15.80
C ALA A 98 18.92 10.26 -16.26
N ILE A 99 19.08 9.25 -17.12
CA ILE A 99 20.37 8.88 -17.73
C ILE A 99 20.91 10.02 -18.59
N ALA A 100 20.08 10.57 -19.48
CA ALA A 100 20.48 11.65 -20.40
C ALA A 100 20.90 12.93 -19.66
N SER A 101 20.33 13.19 -18.47
CA SER A 101 20.68 14.35 -17.64
C SER A 101 22.06 14.27 -16.99
N GLY A 102 22.65 13.08 -16.87
CA GLY A 102 23.86 12.84 -16.08
C GLY A 102 23.67 13.00 -14.56
N ASN A 103 22.47 13.33 -14.08
CA ASN A 103 22.15 13.49 -12.67
C ASN A 103 20.72 13.00 -12.38
N ALA A 104 20.56 11.68 -12.32
CA ALA A 104 19.28 11.01 -12.10
C ALA A 104 18.56 11.49 -10.83
N SER A 105 19.29 11.62 -9.72
CA SER A 105 18.71 12.06 -8.45
C SER A 105 18.14 13.47 -8.55
N ALA A 106 18.79 14.40 -9.26
CA ALA A 106 18.26 15.76 -9.45
C ALA A 106 16.95 15.77 -10.25
N VAL A 107 16.85 14.97 -11.32
CA VAL A 107 15.63 14.84 -12.14
C VAL A 107 14.46 14.32 -11.29
N LEU A 108 14.71 13.28 -10.50
CA LEU A 108 13.70 12.66 -9.65
C LEU A 108 13.32 13.58 -8.47
N ARG A 109 14.28 14.22 -7.81
CA ARG A 109 14.06 15.20 -6.73
C ARG A 109 13.19 16.38 -7.19
N ALA A 110 13.44 16.90 -8.39
CA ALA A 110 12.64 18.00 -8.94
C ALA A 110 11.14 17.64 -9.12
N ARG A 111 10.83 16.34 -9.21
CA ARG A 111 9.47 15.82 -9.42
C ARG A 111 8.87 15.17 -8.18
N SER A 112 9.66 14.92 -7.13
CA SER A 112 9.22 14.12 -5.98
C SER A 112 8.19 14.86 -5.13
N ALA A 113 8.41 16.13 -4.80
CA ALA A 113 7.53 16.89 -3.92
C ALA A 113 6.04 16.93 -4.38
N PRO A 114 5.71 17.31 -5.62
CA PRO A 114 4.31 17.28 -6.06
C PRO A 114 3.72 15.86 -6.10
N CYS A 115 4.54 14.85 -6.40
CA CYS A 115 4.08 13.47 -6.41
C CYS A 115 3.86 12.89 -5.01
N ILE A 116 4.64 13.32 -4.02
CA ILE A 116 4.41 12.98 -2.61
C ILE A 116 3.14 13.66 -2.11
N ALA A 117 2.88 14.92 -2.46
CA ALA A 117 1.63 15.59 -2.10
C ALA A 117 0.40 14.86 -2.68
N MET A 118 0.50 14.37 -3.93
CA MET A 118 -0.55 13.55 -4.54
C MET A 118 -0.70 12.19 -3.83
N LEU A 119 0.41 11.54 -3.51
CA LEU A 119 0.42 10.32 -2.71
C LEU A 119 -0.22 10.52 -1.33
N ASP A 120 0.08 11.61 -0.63
CA ASP A 120 -0.45 11.92 0.70
C ASP A 120 -1.96 12.19 0.66
N ALA A 121 -2.45 12.85 -0.40
CA ALA A 121 -3.87 13.11 -0.59
C ALA A 121 -4.67 11.81 -0.82
N GLU A 122 -4.12 10.87 -1.59
CA GLU A 122 -4.81 9.62 -1.87
C GLU A 122 -4.56 8.55 -0.82
N VAL A 123 -3.32 8.32 -0.44
CA VAL A 123 -2.91 7.27 0.50
C VAL A 123 -2.26 7.97 1.70
N PRO A 124 -3.03 8.51 2.66
CA PRO A 124 -2.48 9.24 3.80
C PRO A 124 -1.35 8.46 4.50
N PRO A 125 -0.37 9.17 5.09
CA PRO A 125 0.62 8.54 5.96
C PRO A 125 -0.07 7.68 7.03
N PRO A 126 0.52 6.53 7.41
CA PRO A 126 0.03 5.76 8.54
C PRO A 126 -0.12 6.67 9.76
N GLN A 127 -1.32 6.72 10.33
CA GLN A 127 -1.54 7.41 11.59
C GLN A 127 -0.93 6.56 12.73
N PRO A 128 -0.39 7.19 13.79
CA PRO A 128 0.03 6.46 14.96
C PRO A 128 -1.17 5.64 15.50
N PRO A 129 -0.92 4.42 16.02
CA PRO A 129 -2.02 3.59 16.49
C PRO A 129 -2.71 4.24 17.69
N THR A 130 -4.02 4.09 17.78
CA THR A 130 -4.78 4.57 18.94
C THR A 130 -4.69 3.56 20.10
N LEU A 131 -4.99 4.00 21.33
CA LEU A 131 -5.07 3.08 22.48
C LEU A 131 -6.04 1.91 22.22
N PRO A 132 -7.27 2.12 21.71
CA PRO A 132 -8.16 1.02 21.33
C PRO A 132 -7.56 0.07 20.28
N GLN A 133 -6.87 0.61 19.27
CA GLN A 133 -6.22 -0.20 18.24
C GLN A 133 -5.08 -1.04 18.82
N CYS A 134 -4.26 -0.45 19.71
CA CYS A 134 -3.19 -1.16 20.41
C CYS A 134 -3.72 -2.25 21.36
N ALA A 135 -4.80 -1.96 22.10
CA ALA A 135 -5.46 -2.95 22.95
C ALA A 135 -5.96 -4.16 22.12
N ALA A 136 -6.65 -3.89 21.01
CA ALA A 136 -7.14 -4.92 20.10
C ALA A 136 -6.00 -5.74 19.47
N ALA A 137 -4.94 -5.08 19.00
CA ALA A 137 -3.80 -5.74 18.35
C ALA A 137 -3.03 -6.67 19.30
N LEU A 138 -2.77 -6.24 20.54
CA LEU A 138 -2.07 -7.05 21.53
C LEU A 138 -2.94 -8.21 22.04
N ALA A 139 -4.25 -7.99 22.17
CA ALA A 139 -5.19 -9.07 22.49
C ALA A 139 -5.21 -10.14 21.39
N MET A 140 -5.25 -9.74 20.11
CA MET A 140 -5.15 -10.68 18.99
C MET A 140 -3.82 -11.42 18.96
N ALA A 141 -2.69 -10.74 19.19
CA ALA A 141 -1.38 -11.38 19.24
C ALA A 141 -1.28 -12.41 20.38
N TYR A 142 -1.88 -12.12 21.53
CA TYR A 142 -1.99 -13.09 22.63
C TYR A 142 -2.82 -14.31 22.23
N GLU A 143 -4.00 -14.09 21.64
CA GLU A 143 -4.89 -15.18 21.19
C GLU A 143 -4.23 -16.09 20.15
N ASP A 144 -3.51 -15.50 19.20
CA ASP A 144 -2.76 -16.22 18.16
C ASP A 144 -1.63 -17.06 18.76
N GLU A 145 -0.82 -16.47 19.65
CA GLU A 145 0.27 -17.17 20.34
C GLU A 145 -0.28 -18.34 21.18
N VAL A 146 -1.39 -18.16 21.89
CA VAL A 146 -2.02 -19.24 22.66
C VAL A 146 -2.56 -20.34 21.75
N ALA A 147 -3.18 -19.97 20.62
CA ALA A 147 -3.73 -20.93 19.67
C ALA A 147 -2.65 -21.79 19.00
N HIS A 148 -1.48 -21.20 18.70
CA HIS A 148 -0.41 -21.88 17.97
C HIS A 148 0.69 -22.48 18.85
N GLN A 149 1.01 -21.85 19.98
CA GLN A 149 2.14 -22.22 20.84
C GLN A 149 1.73 -22.54 22.29
N GLY A 150 0.49 -22.26 22.67
CA GLY A 150 -0.01 -22.44 24.03
C GLY A 150 0.43 -21.33 24.99
N LEU A 151 0.35 -21.58 26.30
CA LEU A 151 0.66 -20.59 27.35
C LEU A 151 2.17 -20.43 27.58
N THR A 152 2.87 -19.90 26.56
CA THR A 152 4.31 -19.60 26.61
C THR A 152 4.62 -18.38 27.48
N LYS A 153 5.92 -18.13 27.73
CA LYS A 153 6.37 -16.87 28.36
C LYS A 153 5.99 -15.66 27.51
N ALA A 154 6.02 -15.80 26.18
CA ALA A 154 5.60 -14.76 25.26
C ALA A 154 4.09 -14.49 25.40
N ALA A 155 3.26 -15.54 25.43
CA ALA A 155 1.82 -15.42 25.66
C ALA A 155 1.49 -14.67 26.96
N ARG A 156 2.16 -15.01 28.07
CA ARG A 156 1.98 -14.31 29.36
C ARG A 156 2.41 -12.85 29.30
N THR A 157 3.46 -12.54 28.54
CA THR A 157 3.93 -11.16 28.37
C THR A 157 2.91 -10.36 27.55
N LEU A 158 2.41 -10.94 26.45
CA LEU A 158 1.38 -10.34 25.62
C LEU A 158 0.08 -10.12 26.40
N SER A 159 -0.32 -11.06 27.25
CA SER A 159 -1.53 -10.90 28.07
C SER A 159 -1.43 -9.72 29.05
N ILE A 160 -0.25 -9.48 29.63
CA ILE A 160 -0.02 -8.32 30.52
C ILE A 160 -0.15 -7.02 29.73
N PHE A 161 0.52 -6.92 28.57
CA PHE A 161 0.45 -5.72 27.74
C PHE A 161 -0.95 -5.47 27.19
N ALA A 162 -1.66 -6.52 26.77
CA ALA A 162 -3.03 -6.44 26.30
C ALA A 162 -3.96 -5.89 27.40
N ALA A 163 -3.89 -6.44 28.62
CA ALA A 163 -4.70 -5.97 29.75
C ALA A 163 -4.40 -4.51 30.14
N LEU A 164 -3.12 -4.13 30.11
CA LEU A 164 -2.72 -2.75 30.43
C LEU A 164 -3.24 -1.75 29.38
N LEU A 165 -3.10 -2.08 28.10
CA LEU A 165 -3.59 -1.23 27.01
C LEU A 165 -5.12 -1.19 26.96
N ASP A 166 -5.81 -2.29 27.25
CA ASP A 166 -7.28 -2.33 27.35
C ASP A 166 -7.78 -1.39 28.47
N GLY A 167 -7.18 -1.46 29.66
CA GLY A 167 -7.50 -0.53 30.76
C GLY A 167 -7.26 0.93 30.39
N ARG A 168 -6.12 1.25 29.75
CA ARG A 168 -5.81 2.61 29.29
C ARG A 168 -6.77 3.09 28.19
N ALA A 169 -7.15 2.22 27.26
CA ALA A 169 -8.11 2.52 26.21
C ALA A 169 -9.48 2.87 26.78
N ARG A 170 -9.97 2.09 27.75
CA ARG A 170 -11.24 2.34 28.44
C ARG A 170 -11.23 3.66 29.21
N GLU A 171 -10.16 3.94 29.95
CA GLU A 171 -10.02 5.23 30.66
C GLU A 171 -9.97 6.43 29.70
N ALA A 172 -9.27 6.30 28.57
CA ALA A 172 -9.24 7.34 27.54
C ALA A 172 -10.63 7.57 26.93
N LEU A 173 -11.34 6.50 26.56
CA LEU A 173 -12.70 6.59 26.00
C LEU A 173 -13.70 7.17 27.02
N LYS A 174 -13.57 6.80 28.30
CA LYS A 174 -14.37 7.37 29.38
C LYS A 174 -14.09 8.87 29.56
N ALA A 175 -12.84 9.30 29.45
CA ALA A 175 -12.48 10.72 29.47
C ALA A 175 -13.06 11.48 28.26
N GLU A 176 -13.28 10.81 27.13
CA GLU A 176 -14.02 11.32 25.97
C GLU A 176 -15.56 11.27 26.14
N GLY A 177 -16.05 10.87 27.31
CA GLY A 177 -17.48 10.81 27.64
C GLY A 177 -18.18 9.53 27.20
N LYS A 178 -17.44 8.50 26.77
CA LYS A 178 -18.01 7.19 26.45
C LYS A 178 -18.39 6.42 27.71
N THR A 179 -19.49 5.70 27.62
CA THR A 179 -19.86 4.66 28.60
C THR A 179 -18.96 3.44 28.46
N GLU A 180 -19.01 2.55 29.45
CA GLU A 180 -18.30 1.27 29.42
C GLU A 180 -18.72 0.42 28.21
N ALA A 181 -20.02 0.31 27.95
CA ALA A 181 -20.56 -0.43 26.81
C ALA A 181 -20.14 0.18 25.46
N GLU A 182 -20.10 1.51 25.34
CA GLU A 182 -19.58 2.15 24.13
C GLU A 182 -18.07 1.91 23.96
N SER A 183 -17.32 1.85 25.06
CA SER A 183 -15.89 1.55 25.02
C SER A 183 -15.62 0.12 24.55
N ASP A 184 -16.41 -0.84 25.02
CA ASP A 184 -16.39 -2.22 24.52
C ASP A 184 -16.65 -2.30 23.02
N ILE A 185 -17.65 -1.55 22.54
CA ILE A 185 -17.97 -1.49 21.11
C ILE A 185 -16.78 -0.94 20.32
N VAL A 186 -16.17 0.17 20.76
CA VAL A 186 -15.03 0.78 20.05
C VAL A 186 -13.84 -0.19 19.97
N ILE A 187 -13.46 -0.80 21.09
CA ILE A 187 -12.33 -1.75 21.14
C ILE A 187 -12.65 -3.00 20.31
N GLY A 188 -13.88 -3.50 20.38
CA GLY A 188 -14.36 -4.63 19.60
C GLY A 188 -14.31 -4.37 18.08
N LEU A 189 -14.74 -3.18 17.64
CA LEU A 189 -14.69 -2.80 16.23
C LEU A 189 -13.25 -2.70 15.70
N GLU A 190 -12.30 -2.22 16.50
CA GLU A 190 -10.88 -2.25 16.12
C GLU A 190 -10.37 -3.68 15.97
N LYS A 191 -10.77 -4.60 16.84
CA LYS A 191 -10.42 -6.03 16.72
C LYS A 191 -11.00 -6.65 15.44
N GLU A 192 -12.26 -6.37 15.13
CA GLU A 192 -12.90 -6.85 13.91
C GLU A 192 -12.21 -6.32 12.65
N LYS A 193 -11.88 -5.04 12.63
CA LYS A 193 -11.14 -4.39 11.55
C LYS A 193 -9.78 -5.03 11.33
N LEU A 194 -8.99 -5.19 12.40
CA LEU A 194 -7.68 -5.85 12.33
C LEU A 194 -7.78 -7.30 11.86
N MET A 195 -8.80 -8.04 12.30
CA MET A 195 -9.04 -9.41 11.87
C MET A 195 -9.46 -9.50 10.40
N ALA A 196 -10.29 -8.59 9.92
CA ALA A 196 -10.63 -8.50 8.49
C ALA A 196 -9.40 -8.19 7.65
N GLU A 197 -8.55 -7.27 8.11
CA GLU A 197 -7.30 -6.92 7.46
C GLU A 197 -6.29 -8.08 7.40
N PHE A 198 -6.18 -8.86 8.48
CA PHE A 198 -5.34 -10.06 8.54
C PHE A 198 -5.81 -11.17 7.60
N LYS A 199 -7.14 -11.37 7.50
CA LYS A 199 -7.73 -12.30 6.52
C LYS A 199 -7.44 -11.85 5.09
N ALA A 200 -7.52 -10.55 4.82
CA ALA A 200 -7.24 -9.98 3.51
C ALA A 200 -5.75 -10.07 3.11
N SER A 201 -4.83 -10.27 4.06
CA SER A 201 -3.39 -10.47 3.78
C SER A 201 -2.99 -11.94 3.64
N GLU A 202 -3.93 -12.86 3.48
CA GLU A 202 -3.69 -14.31 3.41
C GLU A 202 -2.91 -14.84 4.64
N GLY A 203 -3.11 -14.21 5.80
CA GLY A 203 -2.41 -14.61 7.03
C GLY A 203 -0.94 -14.17 7.10
N LYS A 204 -0.44 -13.36 6.15
CA LYS A 204 0.82 -12.63 6.33
C LYS A 204 0.56 -11.60 7.43
N GLY A 205 1.27 -11.75 8.55
CA GLY A 205 1.01 -11.18 9.88
C GLY A 205 0.57 -9.71 9.97
N THR A 206 0.03 -9.33 11.13
CA THR A 206 -0.36 -7.95 11.46
C THR A 206 0.82 -7.03 11.78
N GLN A 207 2.04 -7.56 11.88
CA GLN A 207 3.27 -6.82 12.24
C GLN A 207 3.56 -5.62 11.33
N ASP A 208 3.20 -5.70 10.05
CA ASP A 208 3.45 -4.62 9.10
C ASP A 208 2.32 -3.56 9.07
N ARG A 209 1.26 -3.73 9.89
CA ARG A 209 0.06 -2.89 9.85
C ARG A 209 -0.28 -2.21 11.18
N VAL A 210 0.13 -2.79 12.30
CA VAL A 210 0.08 -2.14 13.60
C VAL A 210 1.51 -1.83 14.02
N ASP A 211 1.78 -0.58 14.36
CA ASP A 211 3.05 -0.17 14.95
C ASP A 211 3.16 -0.69 16.39
N PHE A 212 3.53 -1.97 16.52
CA PHE A 212 3.74 -2.63 17.82
C PHE A 212 4.76 -1.89 18.70
N PRO A 213 5.90 -1.38 18.19
CA PRO A 213 6.77 -0.51 18.97
C PRO A 213 6.05 0.70 19.58
N ALA A 214 5.20 1.40 18.83
CA ALA A 214 4.37 2.48 19.36
C ALA A 214 3.38 1.97 20.42
N CYS A 215 2.73 0.83 20.19
CA CYS A 215 1.82 0.22 21.18
C CYS A 215 2.54 -0.16 22.48
N PHE A 216 3.73 -0.75 22.41
CA PHE A 216 4.52 -1.06 23.60
C PHE A 216 4.99 0.22 24.31
N ALA A 217 5.31 1.28 23.57
CA ALA A 217 5.61 2.58 24.17
C ALA A 217 4.41 3.14 24.96
N MET A 218 3.19 3.00 24.42
CA MET A 218 1.94 3.37 25.11
C MET A 218 1.62 2.48 26.32
N ALA A 219 2.24 1.32 26.44
CA ALA A 219 2.10 0.41 27.58
C ALA A 219 3.20 0.60 28.63
N ARG A 220 4.15 1.52 28.44
CA ARG A 220 5.18 1.79 29.45
C ARG A 220 4.56 2.42 30.71
N PRO A 221 5.10 2.11 31.91
CA PRO A 221 4.67 2.72 33.17
C PRO A 221 4.68 4.24 33.10
#